data_AF-A0A1H9LCD5-F1
#
_entry.id   AF-A0A1H9LCD5-F1
#
_cell.length_a   1.000
_cell.length_b   1.000
_cell.length_c   1.000
_cell.angle_alpha   90.00
_cell.angle_beta   90.00
_cell.angle_gamma   90.00
#
_symmetry.space_group_name_H-M   'P 1'
#
loop_
_entity.id
_entity.type
_entity.pdbx_description
1 polymer ?
#
loop_
_entity_poly.entity_id
_entity_poly.type
_entity_poly.pdbx_seq_one_letter_code
_entity_poly.pdbx_strand_id
1 'polypeptide(L)'
;MKTVFDQIMNDEIFKKLVLIEFGFSEIEPREVEEWFKCEYPMEYEEFKQVFKNGNVVGFNPRLVEATTPEERNEILDKFFAKLEGGDKE
;
A
#
# COMPACT_ATOMS: atom_id res chain seq x y z
N MET A 1 16.98 -3.24 -2.78
CA MET A 1 16.15 -4.17 -3.58
C MET A 1 14.76 -3.58 -3.62
N LYS A 2 14.13 -3.48 -4.78
CA LYS A 2 12.75 -3.02 -4.91
C LYS A 2 11.86 -4.27 -5.01
N THR A 3 10.88 -4.39 -4.14
CA THR A 3 9.93 -5.51 -4.04
C THR A 3 8.58 -5.12 -4.65
N VAL A 4 7.65 -6.08 -4.79
CA VAL A 4 6.28 -5.76 -5.20
C VAL A 4 5.62 -4.90 -4.11
N PHE A 5 5.83 -5.22 -2.84
CA PHE A 5 5.45 -4.36 -1.72
C PHE A 5 5.94 -2.91 -1.87
N ASP A 6 7.21 -2.69 -2.25
CA ASP A 6 7.72 -1.32 -2.44
C ASP A 6 7.01 -0.58 -3.57
N GLN A 7 6.59 -1.26 -4.65
CA GLN A 7 5.81 -0.63 -5.72
C GLN A 7 4.42 -0.23 -5.21
N ILE A 8 3.75 -1.14 -4.49
CA ILE A 8 2.45 -0.90 -3.87
C ILE A 8 2.50 0.31 -2.94
N MET A 9 3.55 0.40 -2.10
CA MET A 9 3.72 1.51 -1.15
C MET A 9 4.23 2.81 -1.79
N ASN A 10 4.82 2.76 -2.99
CA ASN A 10 5.20 3.97 -3.76
C ASN A 10 4.03 4.54 -4.56
N ASP A 11 3.02 3.74 -4.88
CA ASP A 11 1.81 4.21 -5.57
C ASP A 11 0.85 4.86 -4.56
N GLU A 12 0.49 6.13 -4.78
CA GLU A 12 -0.37 6.88 -3.86
C GLU A 12 -1.78 6.29 -3.70
N ILE A 13 -2.30 5.61 -4.73
CA ILE A 13 -3.62 4.98 -4.68
C ILE A 13 -3.52 3.70 -3.88
N PHE A 14 -2.57 2.83 -4.22
CA PHE A 14 -2.44 1.53 -3.56
C PHE A 14 -1.92 1.65 -2.13
N LYS A 15 -1.01 2.58 -1.81
CA LYS A 15 -0.62 2.89 -0.44
C LYS A 15 -1.83 3.22 0.44
N LYS A 16 -2.77 4.03 -0.05
CA LYS A 16 -3.99 4.36 0.71
C LYS A 16 -4.87 3.16 0.93
N LEU A 17 -5.04 2.31 -0.09
CA LEU A 17 -5.84 1.09 0.01
C LEU A 17 -5.24 0.12 1.03
N VAL A 18 -3.91 -0.06 1.02
CA VAL A 18 -3.19 -0.87 2.03
C VAL A 18 -3.40 -0.30 3.44
N LEU A 19 -3.29 1.02 3.62
CA LEU A 19 -3.49 1.64 4.94
C LEU A 19 -4.95 1.56 5.43
N ILE A 20 -5.92 1.51 4.51
CA ILE A 20 -7.34 1.31 4.85
C ILE A 20 -7.58 -0.15 5.28
N GLU A 21 -7.02 -1.11 4.55
CA GLU A 21 -7.23 -2.54 4.81
C GLU A 21 -6.46 -3.05 6.05
N PHE A 22 -5.16 -2.75 6.13
CA PHE A 22 -4.26 -3.27 7.17
C PHE A 22 -4.06 -2.30 8.33
N GLY A 23 -4.57 -1.07 8.21
CA GLY A 23 -4.36 -0.02 9.21
C GLY A 23 -3.02 0.70 9.08
N PHE A 24 -2.79 1.64 9.98
CA PHE A 24 -1.63 2.54 9.99
C PHE A 24 -0.49 2.06 10.93
N SER A 25 -0.52 0.79 11.35
CA SER A 25 0.47 0.19 12.24
C SER A 25 1.59 -0.50 11.46
N GLU A 26 2.39 -1.32 12.15
CA GLU A 26 3.31 -2.25 11.50
C GLU A 26 2.52 -3.22 10.60
N ILE A 27 2.93 -3.31 9.34
CA ILE A 27 2.33 -4.21 8.34
C ILE A 27 3.34 -5.26 7.92
N GLU A 28 2.88 -6.49 7.72
CA GLU A 28 3.69 -7.55 7.14
C GLU A 28 3.66 -7.44 5.60
N PRO A 29 4.82 -7.24 4.94
CA PRO A 29 4.86 -7.13 3.48
C PRO A 29 4.25 -8.34 2.75
N ARG A 30 4.32 -9.52 3.38
CA ARG A 30 3.76 -10.76 2.83
C ARG A 30 2.23 -10.72 2.76
N GLU A 31 1.59 -10.30 3.84
CA GLU A 31 0.12 -10.24 3.90
C GLU A 31 -0.41 -9.21 2.90
N VAL A 32 0.29 -8.08 2.76
CA VAL A 32 -0.01 -7.05 1.78
C VAL A 32 0.14 -7.58 0.35
N GLU A 33 1.22 -8.29 0.04
CA GLU A 33 1.41 -8.89 -1.28
C GLU A 33 0.38 -9.98 -1.59
N GLU A 34 0.00 -10.82 -0.62
CA GLU A 34 -1.02 -11.86 -0.79
C GLU A 34 -2.41 -11.24 -1.01
N TRP A 35 -2.77 -10.22 -0.24
CA TRP A 35 -4.01 -9.46 -0.43
C TRP A 35 -4.03 -8.75 -1.78
N PHE A 36 -2.95 -8.04 -2.13
CA PHE A 36 -2.86 -7.30 -3.39
C PHE A 36 -2.97 -8.23 -4.60
N LYS A 37 -2.37 -9.42 -4.51
CA LYS A 37 -2.49 -10.45 -5.55
C LYS A 37 -3.93 -10.96 -5.73
N CYS A 38 -4.71 -11.00 -4.66
CA CYS A 38 -6.11 -11.44 -4.69
C CYS A 38 -7.04 -10.34 -5.22
N GLU A 39 -6.91 -9.11 -4.72
CA GLU A 39 -7.81 -7.99 -5.05
C GLU A 39 -7.44 -7.29 -6.36
N TYR A 40 -6.14 -7.20 -6.69
CA TYR A 40 -5.61 -6.49 -7.85
C TYR A 40 -4.69 -7.39 -8.69
N PRO A 41 -5.20 -8.51 -9.26
CA PRO A 41 -4.37 -9.51 -9.92
C PRO A 41 -3.70 -9.00 -11.21
N MET A 42 -4.29 -8.02 -11.92
CA MET A 42 -3.72 -7.45 -13.14
C MET A 42 -2.51 -6.58 -12.81
N GLU A 43 -2.69 -5.67 -11.87
CA GLU A 43 -1.67 -4.73 -11.40
C GLU A 43 -0.54 -5.47 -10.68
N TYR A 44 -0.85 -6.54 -9.95
CA TYR A 44 0.16 -7.42 -9.36
C TYR A 44 1.06 -8.04 -10.43
N GLU A 45 0.50 -8.54 -11.53
CA GLU A 45 1.30 -9.11 -12.63
C GLU A 45 2.08 -8.01 -13.38
N GLU A 46 1.54 -6.80 -13.54
CA GLU A 46 2.30 -5.65 -14.08
C GLU A 46 3.49 -5.28 -13.19
N PHE A 47 3.26 -5.11 -11.88
CA PHE A 47 4.32 -4.76 -10.92
C PHE A 47 5.39 -5.84 -10.86
N LYS A 48 5.00 -7.11 -10.97
CA LYS A 48 5.91 -8.25 -11.04
C LYS A 48 6.70 -8.31 -12.36
N GLN A 49 6.10 -7.91 -13.49
CA GLN A 49 6.79 -7.88 -14.78
C GLN A 49 7.89 -6.83 -14.85
N VAL A 50 7.73 -5.70 -14.15
CA VAL A 50 8.80 -4.69 -13.98
C VAL A 50 10.08 -5.32 -13.41
N PHE A 51 9.98 -6.41 -12.64
CA PHE A 51 11.11 -7.13 -12.05
C PHE A 51 11.60 -8.33 -12.86
N LYS A 52 10.84 -8.86 -13.82
CA LYS A 52 11.32 -9.96 -14.68
C LYS A 52 12.50 -9.55 -15.57
N ASN A 53 12.70 -8.26 -15.82
CA ASN A 53 13.88 -7.73 -16.53
C ASN A 53 15.09 -7.46 -15.62
N GLY A 54 14.98 -7.66 -14.32
CA GLY A 54 16.09 -7.50 -13.37
C GLY A 54 15.92 -8.43 -12.18
N ASN A 55 16.54 -9.60 -12.25
CA ASN A 55 16.70 -10.62 -11.19
C ASN A 55 15.98 -10.27 -9.88
N VAL A 56 14.77 -10.82 -9.71
CA VAL A 56 14.00 -10.74 -8.47
C VAL A 56 14.77 -11.47 -7.37
N VAL A 57 15.42 -10.70 -6.51
CA VAL A 57 15.97 -11.20 -5.26
C VAL A 57 15.54 -10.22 -4.18
N GLY A 58 14.87 -10.73 -3.15
CA GLY A 58 14.61 -9.98 -1.92
C GLY A 58 13.17 -10.07 -1.46
N PHE A 59 12.81 -11.19 -0.82
CA PHE A 59 11.77 -11.13 0.21
C PHE A 59 12.29 -10.25 1.34
N ASN A 60 11.51 -9.27 1.78
CA ASN A 60 11.81 -8.51 2.99
C ASN A 60 10.92 -9.03 4.14
N PRO A 61 11.39 -9.95 4.99
CA PRO A 61 10.58 -10.63 6.00
C PRO A 61 10.38 -9.80 7.28
N ARG A 62 10.66 -8.50 7.27
CA ARG A 62 10.51 -7.64 8.45
C ARG A 62 9.22 -6.84 8.36
N LEU A 63 8.54 -6.72 9.49
CA LEU A 63 7.50 -5.72 9.71
C LEU A 63 8.04 -4.35 9.31
N VAL A 64 7.25 -3.60 8.53
CA VAL A 64 7.58 -2.26 8.09
C VAL A 64 6.55 -1.31 8.69
N GLU A 65 7.00 -0.22 9.32
CA GLU A 65 6.09 0.87 9.69
C GLU A 65 5.49 1.44 8.40
N ALA A 66 4.16 1.28 8.25
CA ALA A 66 3.46 1.65 7.02
C ALA A 66 3.48 3.17 6.76
N THR A 67 3.54 3.96 7.83
CA THR A 67 3.50 5.42 7.79
C THR A 67 3.96 6.01 9.12
N THR A 68 4.36 7.29 9.14
CA THR A 68 4.62 7.99 10.40
C THR A 68 3.32 8.49 11.05
N PRO A 69 3.31 8.81 12.36
CA PRO A 69 2.13 9.39 13.02
C PRO A 69 1.61 10.67 12.36
N GLU A 70 2.51 11.48 11.79
CA GLU A 70 2.17 12.72 11.08
C GLU A 70 1.46 12.45 9.76
N GLU A 71 2.01 11.56 8.92
CA GLU A 71 1.37 11.15 7.66
C GLU A 71 0.02 10.47 7.90
N ARG A 72 -0.08 9.66 8.96
CA ARG A 72 -1.36 9.06 9.39
C ARG A 72 -2.43 10.12 9.66
N ASN A 73 -2.08 11.16 10.42
CA ASN A 73 -3.03 12.21 10.77
C ASN A 73 -3.48 12.99 9.53
N GLU A 74 -2.58 13.28 8.58
CA GLU A 74 -2.97 13.92 7.32
C GLU A 74 -3.92 13.08 6.46
N ILE A 75 -3.73 11.75 6.43
CA ILE A 75 -4.61 10.84 5.68
C ILE A 75 -5.99 10.79 6.33
N LEU A 76 -6.04 10.68 7.67
CA LEU A 76 -7.29 10.69 8.43
C LEU A 76 -8.03 12.02 8.27
N ASP A 77 -7.35 13.15 8.40
CA ASP A 77 -7.97 14.48 8.25
C ASP A 77 -8.57 14.66 6.85
N LYS A 78 -7.87 14.23 5.79
CA LYS A 78 -8.40 14.26 4.41
C LYS A 78 -9.59 13.32 4.22
N PHE A 79 -9.58 12.15 4.85
CA PHE A 79 -10.67 11.18 4.77
C PHE A 79 -11.93 11.70 5.48
N PHE A 80 -11.78 12.23 6.70
CA PHE A 80 -12.88 12.82 7.44
C PHE A 80 -13.40 14.12 6.78
N ALA A 81 -12.52 14.98 6.27
CA ALA A 81 -12.93 16.17 5.52
C ALA A 81 -13.74 15.81 4.25
N LYS A 82 -13.43 14.68 3.61
CA LYS A 82 -14.19 14.17 2.46
C LYS A 82 -15.55 13.58 2.85
N LEU A 83 -15.67 13.02 4.06
CA LEU A 83 -16.95 12.55 4.61
C LEU A 83 -17.84 13.71 5.09
N GLU A 84 -17.24 14.75 5.68
CA GLU A 84 -17.96 15.93 6.17
C GLU A 84 -18.33 16.92 5.05
N GLY A 85 -17.65 16.88 3.90
CA GLY A 85 -17.97 17.67 2.72
C GLY A 85 -19.06 17.09 1.81
N GLY A 86 -19.68 15.96 2.19
CA GLY A 86 -20.63 15.19 1.38
C GLY A 86 -22.10 15.59 1.48
N ASP A 87 -22.45 16.65 2.21
CA ASP A 87 -23.83 17.15 2.31
C ASP A 87 -23.86 18.68 2.39
N LYS A 88 -23.83 19.32 1.22
CA LYS A 88 -24.50 20.62 1.01
C LYS A 88 -25.10 20.62 -0.39
N GLU A 89 -26.30 20.04 -0.45
CA GLU A 89 -27.35 20.39 -1.42
C GLU A 89 -27.64 21.91 -1.37
#